data_AF-A0A7R9UNQ1-F1
#
_entry.id   AF-A0A7R9UNQ1-F1
#
_cell.length_a   1.000
_cell.length_b   1.000
_cell.length_c   1.000
_cell.angle_alpha   90.00
_cell.angle_beta   90.00
_cell.angle_gamma   90.00
#
_symmetry.space_group_name_H-M   'P 1'
#
loop_
_entity.id
_entity.type
_entity.pdbx_description
1 polymer ?
#
loop_
_entity_poly.entity_id
_entity_poly.type
_entity_poly.pdbx_seq_one_letter_code
_entity_poly.pdbx_strand_id
1 'polypeptide(L)'
;MLITKCLDAHNLVAVWGLLLAEQKVLFLSAHTHVLTMACETLVSVLYPFRWEHVYVPVLPSRLANFLQAPVPFLVGATPDVIHATDEIPSDVVQVHLDNNTVILDQALYHKLRLPPRAKRKLLRKMQRVCRPPGPVHADRDSGNGGNGGDTAAAQSPRARHSHARRWMLRAPEKSRSKKVSQQWHSPTAL
;
A
#
# COMPACT_ATOMS: atom_id res chain seq x y z
N MET A 1 5.55 14.53 10.97
CA MET A 1 5.80 13.51 9.92
C MET A 1 4.47 12.98 9.44
N LEU A 2 4.13 13.16 8.16
CA LEU A 2 2.80 12.81 7.62
C LEU A 2 2.68 11.34 7.25
N ILE A 3 3.77 10.66 6.87
CA ILE A 3 3.70 9.23 6.50
C ILE A 3 3.22 8.33 7.65
N THR A 4 3.49 8.73 8.90
CA THR A 4 3.03 8.00 10.09
C THR A 4 1.52 8.13 10.33
N LYS A 5 0.81 8.93 9.53
CA LYS A 5 -0.65 8.97 9.47
C LYS A 5 -1.21 8.03 8.39
N CYS A 6 -0.42 7.70 7.36
CA CYS A 6 -0.82 6.87 6.23
C CYS A 6 -0.47 5.39 6.46
N LEU A 7 0.70 5.13 7.04
CA LEU A 7 1.19 3.78 7.32
C LEU A 7 1.32 3.54 8.82
N ASP A 8 0.91 2.34 9.25
CA ASP A 8 1.20 1.87 10.59
C ASP A 8 2.70 1.52 10.75
N ALA A 9 3.10 1.26 11.99
CA ALA A 9 4.49 0.93 12.29
C ALA A 9 4.99 -0.35 11.58
N HIS A 10 4.10 -1.32 11.31
CA HIS A 10 4.48 -2.57 10.66
C HIS A 10 4.79 -2.36 9.19
N ASN A 11 3.89 -1.68 8.47
CA ASN A 11 4.04 -1.37 7.06
C ASN A 11 5.16 -0.36 6.84
N LEU A 12 5.30 0.66 7.69
CA LEU A 12 6.41 1.60 7.59
C LEU A 12 7.77 0.90 7.70
N VAL A 13 7.93 -0.01 8.67
CA VAL A 13 9.17 -0.80 8.82
C VAL A 13 9.39 -1.75 7.63
N ALA A 14 8.32 -2.33 7.08
CA ALA A 14 8.41 -3.17 5.90
C ALA A 14 8.88 -2.37 4.68
N VAL A 15 8.22 -1.25 4.36
CA VAL A 15 8.56 -0.35 3.25
C VAL A 15 9.97 0.20 3.39
N TRP A 16 10.37 0.62 4.60
CA TRP A 16 11.74 1.04 4.85
C TRP A 16 12.77 -0.07 4.56
N GLY A 17 12.47 -1.31 4.96
CA GLY A 17 13.33 -2.46 4.63
C GLY A 17 13.38 -2.77 3.12
N LEU A 18 12.26 -2.59 2.41
CA LEU A 18 12.18 -2.76 0.96
C LEU A 18 13.05 -1.73 0.23
N LEU A 19 13.06 -0.47 0.70
CA LEU A 19 13.93 0.57 0.16
C LEU A 19 15.41 0.29 0.46
N LEU A 20 15.76 -0.14 1.67
CA LEU A 20 17.15 -0.53 1.97
C LEU A 20 17.65 -1.70 1.12
N ALA A 21 16.73 -2.55 0.65
CA ALA A 21 17.04 -3.65 -0.25
C ALA A 21 16.89 -3.28 -1.74
N GLU A 22 16.77 -1.99 -2.05
CA GLU A 22 16.72 -1.45 -3.41
C GLU A 22 15.65 -2.13 -4.27
N GLN A 23 14.44 -2.28 -3.73
CA GLN A 23 13.30 -2.84 -4.45
C GLN A 23 12.55 -1.80 -5.29
N LYS A 24 11.79 -2.28 -6.27
CA LYS A 24 10.85 -1.46 -7.05
C LYS A 24 9.62 -1.15 -6.19
N VAL A 25 9.51 0.07 -5.69
CA VAL A 25 8.43 0.49 -4.78
C VAL A 25 7.54 1.52 -5.47
N LEU A 26 6.26 1.21 -5.53
CA LEU A 26 5.20 2.03 -6.09
C LEU A 26 4.24 2.48 -4.99
N PHE A 27 4.19 3.78 -4.70
CA PHE A 27 3.19 4.36 -3.80
C PHE A 27 1.91 4.69 -4.56
N LEU A 28 0.78 4.33 -3.97
CA LEU A 28 -0.55 4.53 -4.53
C LEU A 28 -1.39 5.37 -3.58
N SER A 29 -1.94 6.46 -4.09
CA SER A 29 -2.88 7.33 -3.37
C SER A 29 -3.73 8.12 -4.36
N ALA A 30 -4.96 8.45 -3.97
CA ALA A 30 -5.81 9.40 -4.69
C ALA A 30 -5.26 10.85 -4.64
N HIS A 31 -4.26 11.11 -3.78
CA HIS A 31 -3.78 12.46 -3.50
C HIS A 31 -2.28 12.61 -3.78
N THR A 32 -1.93 13.43 -4.78
CA THR A 32 -0.53 13.66 -5.18
C THR A 32 0.34 14.24 -4.07
N HIS A 33 -0.21 15.13 -3.23
CA HIS A 33 0.53 15.68 -2.09
C HIS A 33 0.91 14.60 -1.06
N VAL A 34 0.07 13.57 -0.87
CA VAL A 34 0.37 12.44 0.01
C VAL A 34 1.52 11.62 -0.57
N LEU A 35 1.51 11.35 -1.88
CA LEU A 35 2.58 10.65 -2.57
C LEU A 35 3.92 11.36 -2.38
N THR A 36 3.99 12.66 -2.70
CA THR A 36 5.21 13.45 -2.55
C THR A 36 5.72 13.45 -1.11
N MET A 37 4.83 13.75 -0.15
CA MET A 37 5.23 13.79 1.26
C MET A 37 5.69 12.44 1.79
N ALA A 38 5.05 11.34 1.37
CA ALA A 38 5.45 10.00 1.77
C ALA A 38 6.83 9.62 1.21
N CYS A 39 7.06 9.89 -0.08
CA CYS A 39 8.34 9.67 -0.75
C CYS A 39 9.48 10.45 -0.04
N GLU A 40 9.33 11.77 0.12
CA GLU A 40 10.34 12.63 0.77
C GLU A 40 10.62 12.20 2.21
N THR A 41 9.56 11.88 2.97
CA THR A 41 9.71 11.44 4.36
C THR A 41 10.47 10.11 4.42
N LEU A 42 10.17 9.16 3.55
CA LEU A 42 10.85 7.87 3.57
C LEU A 42 12.31 7.95 3.13
N VAL A 43 12.61 8.72 2.10
CA VAL A 43 13.99 9.00 1.69
C VAL A 43 14.76 9.65 2.85
N SER A 44 14.13 10.59 3.57
CA SER A 44 14.75 11.21 4.76
C SER A 44 15.00 10.19 5.89
N VAL A 45 14.10 9.21 6.07
CA VAL A 45 14.23 8.14 7.08
C VAL A 45 15.30 7.11 6.70
N LEU A 46 15.79 7.09 5.46
CA LEU A 46 16.90 6.22 5.05
C LEU A 46 18.25 6.67 5.63
N TYR A 47 18.38 7.91 6.12
CA TYR A 47 19.65 8.41 6.69
C TYR A 47 20.31 7.40 7.65
N PRO A 48 21.62 7.12 7.52
CA PRO A 48 22.60 7.80 6.66
C PRO A 48 22.65 7.31 5.20
N PHE A 49 21.82 6.33 4.83
CA PHE A 49 21.75 5.83 3.47
C PHE A 49 21.02 6.84 2.56
N ARG A 50 21.44 6.87 1.29
CA ARG A 50 20.83 7.68 0.25
C ARG A 50 20.17 6.76 -0.76
N TRP A 51 19.04 7.20 -1.29
CA TRP A 51 18.42 6.53 -2.42
C TRP A 51 19.13 7.00 -3.69
N GLU A 52 19.83 6.09 -4.37
CA GLU A 52 20.65 6.38 -5.56
C GLU A 52 19.96 5.99 -6.87
N HIS A 53 18.73 5.48 -6.79
CA HIS A 53 17.97 4.97 -7.93
C HIS A 53 16.87 5.94 -8.37
N VAL A 54 16.06 5.54 -9.34
CA VAL A 54 15.01 6.40 -9.88
C VAL A 54 14.04 6.83 -8.79
N TYR A 55 13.77 8.13 -8.73
CA TYR A 55 12.90 8.77 -7.76
C TYR A 55 11.90 9.67 -8.49
N VAL A 56 10.62 9.27 -8.51
CA VAL A 56 9.54 10.02 -9.18
C VAL A 56 8.32 10.08 -8.27
N PRO A 57 8.23 11.07 -7.37
CA PRO A 57 7.17 11.11 -6.34
C PRO A 57 5.75 11.17 -6.90
N VAL A 58 5.58 11.70 -8.10
CA VAL A 58 4.32 11.67 -8.86
C VAL A 58 4.65 11.35 -10.31
N LEU A 59 4.32 10.14 -10.74
CA LEU A 59 4.53 9.63 -12.09
C LEU A 59 3.45 10.20 -13.02
N PRO A 60 3.79 10.87 -14.13
CA PRO A 60 2.82 11.27 -15.14
C PRO A 60 2.22 10.06 -15.86
N SER A 61 0.93 10.10 -16.22
CA SER A 61 0.25 8.96 -16.88
C SER A 61 0.90 8.54 -18.21
N ARG A 62 1.52 9.48 -18.94
CA ARG A 62 2.25 9.18 -20.19
C ARG A 62 3.49 8.30 -19.98
N LEU A 63 3.97 8.20 -18.74
CA LEU A 63 5.12 7.40 -18.34
C LEU A 63 4.72 6.14 -17.56
N ALA A 64 3.45 5.71 -17.61
CA ALA A 64 2.99 4.53 -16.89
C ALA A 64 3.80 3.26 -17.25
N ASN A 65 4.25 3.14 -18.50
CA ASN A 65 5.12 2.06 -18.97
C ASN A 65 6.49 2.01 -18.27
N PHE A 66 6.90 3.09 -17.57
CA PHE A 66 8.12 3.11 -16.78
C PHE A 66 8.12 2.06 -15.66
N LEU A 67 6.94 1.62 -15.19
CA LEU A 67 6.83 0.57 -14.17
C LEU A 67 7.45 -0.77 -14.61
N GLN A 68 7.64 -0.97 -15.92
CA GLN A 68 8.30 -2.14 -16.51
C GLN A 68 9.83 -2.08 -16.47
N ALA A 69 10.42 -0.96 -16.03
CA ALA A 69 11.86 -0.79 -16.01
C ALA A 69 12.55 -1.87 -15.15
N PRO A 70 13.70 -2.42 -15.58
CA PRO A 70 14.39 -3.49 -14.85
C PRO A 70 15.16 -2.98 -13.62
N VAL A 71 15.26 -1.66 -13.45
CA VAL A 71 16.02 -1.01 -12.37
C VAL A 71 15.16 -0.78 -11.13
N PRO A 72 15.76 -0.67 -9.93
CA PRO A 72 15.05 -0.20 -8.74
C PRO A 72 14.46 1.21 -8.95
N PHE A 73 13.34 1.48 -8.30
CA PHE A 73 12.73 2.80 -8.30
C PHE A 73 11.85 3.01 -7.07
N LEU A 74 11.70 4.28 -6.71
CA LEU A 74 10.68 4.76 -5.78
C LEU A 74 9.81 5.76 -6.54
N VAL A 75 8.58 5.36 -6.86
CA VAL A 75 7.65 6.19 -7.62
C VAL A 75 6.28 6.27 -6.94
N GLY A 76 5.59 7.40 -7.08
CA GLY A 76 4.20 7.54 -6.66
C GLY A 76 3.27 7.65 -7.86
N ALA A 77 2.10 7.03 -7.81
CA ALA A 77 1.12 7.06 -8.88
C ALA A 77 -0.30 7.28 -8.35
N THR A 78 -1.06 8.07 -9.09
CA THR A 78 -2.51 8.22 -8.91
C THR A 78 -3.26 7.12 -9.66
N PRO A 79 -4.55 6.89 -9.36
CA PRO A 79 -5.35 5.91 -10.09
C PRO A 79 -5.32 6.07 -11.61
N ASP A 80 -5.30 7.31 -12.12
CA ASP A 80 -5.25 7.60 -13.56
C ASP A 80 -4.00 7.03 -14.25
N VAL A 81 -2.86 7.01 -13.55
CA VAL A 81 -1.61 6.43 -14.06
C VAL A 81 -1.73 4.92 -14.13
N ILE A 82 -2.34 4.30 -13.13
CA ILE A 82 -2.55 2.86 -13.08
C ILE A 82 -3.54 2.40 -14.15
N HIS A 83 -4.55 3.22 -14.47
CA HIS A 83 -5.46 2.96 -15.58
C HIS A 83 -4.81 3.15 -16.96
N ALA A 84 -3.69 3.86 -17.04
CA ALA A 84 -2.94 4.07 -18.27
C ALA A 84 -1.86 3.00 -18.53
N THR A 85 -1.63 2.08 -17.60
CA THR A 85 -0.77 0.89 -17.81
C THR A 85 -1.63 -0.36 -17.99
N ASP A 86 -1.18 -1.28 -18.84
CA ASP A 86 -1.86 -2.55 -19.06
C ASP A 86 -1.74 -3.47 -17.83
N GLU A 87 -0.56 -3.50 -17.22
CA GLU A 87 -0.24 -4.35 -16.07
C GLU A 87 0.85 -3.71 -15.19
N ILE A 88 0.81 -4.00 -13.88
CA ILE A 88 1.90 -3.70 -12.95
C ILE A 88 2.72 -4.99 -12.77
N PRO A 89 4.04 -4.99 -13.02
CA PRO A 89 4.86 -6.19 -12.84
C PRO A 89 4.81 -6.77 -11.43
N SER A 90 4.94 -8.09 -11.32
CA SER A 90 4.86 -8.82 -10.04
C SER A 90 6.00 -8.51 -9.07
N ASP A 91 7.13 -8.04 -9.58
CA ASP A 91 8.29 -7.62 -8.79
C ASP A 91 8.20 -6.16 -8.29
N VAL A 92 7.13 -5.44 -8.66
CA VAL A 92 6.82 -4.10 -8.13
C VAL A 92 5.99 -4.22 -6.86
N VAL A 93 6.53 -3.67 -5.77
CA VAL A 93 5.87 -3.60 -4.48
C VAL A 93 4.89 -2.44 -4.48
N GLN A 94 3.61 -2.73 -4.29
CA GLN A 94 2.55 -1.72 -4.29
C GLN A 94 2.20 -1.33 -2.85
N VAL A 95 2.32 -0.05 -2.53
CA VAL A 95 2.04 0.49 -1.19
C VAL A 95 0.88 1.47 -1.31
N HIS A 96 -0.29 1.04 -0.86
CA HIS A 96 -1.49 1.86 -0.81
C HIS A 96 -1.48 2.70 0.47
N LEU A 97 -1.26 4.00 0.31
CA LEU A 97 -1.14 4.95 1.42
C LEU A 97 -2.50 5.32 2.03
N ASP A 98 -3.57 5.22 1.25
CA ASP A 98 -4.92 5.61 1.70
C ASP A 98 -5.59 4.56 2.60
N ASN A 99 -5.12 3.31 2.54
CA ASN A 99 -5.72 2.18 3.28
C ASN A 99 -4.68 1.34 4.04
N ASN A 100 -3.44 1.82 4.16
CA ASN A 100 -2.36 1.14 4.88
C ASN A 100 -2.18 -0.33 4.42
N THR A 101 -2.09 -0.55 3.11
CA THR A 101 -1.91 -1.90 2.53
C THR A 101 -0.63 -1.98 1.73
N VAL A 102 0.12 -3.07 1.92
CA VAL A 102 1.33 -3.38 1.13
C VAL A 102 1.11 -4.71 0.41
N ILE A 103 1.19 -4.68 -0.92
CA ILE A 103 1.11 -5.84 -1.79
C ILE A 103 2.51 -6.10 -2.34
N LEU A 104 3.02 -7.30 -2.10
CA LEU A 104 4.29 -7.75 -2.63
C LEU A 104 4.27 -9.26 -2.88
N ASP A 105 5.14 -9.72 -3.77
CA ASP A 105 5.31 -11.14 -4.02
C ASP A 105 5.82 -11.90 -2.77
N GLN A 106 5.34 -13.13 -2.60
CA GLN A 106 5.65 -13.95 -1.43
C GLN A 106 7.14 -14.36 -1.39
N ALA A 107 7.75 -14.65 -2.53
CA ALA A 107 9.17 -14.99 -2.58
C ALA A 107 10.02 -13.77 -2.18
N LEU A 108 9.61 -12.58 -2.63
CA LEU A 108 10.26 -11.33 -2.24
C LEU A 108 10.13 -11.06 -0.73
N TYR A 109 8.94 -11.28 -0.15
CA TYR A 109 8.72 -11.15 1.30
C TYR A 109 9.68 -12.02 2.14
N HIS A 110 9.95 -13.24 1.69
CA HIS A 110 10.87 -14.15 2.39
C HIS A 110 12.34 -13.72 2.28
N LYS A 111 12.74 -13.14 1.14
CA LYS A 111 14.11 -12.67 0.89
C LYS A 111 14.46 -11.44 1.73
N LEU A 112 13.48 -10.58 2.00
CA LEU A 112 13.68 -9.24 2.59
C LEU A 112 13.47 -9.17 4.10
N ARG A 113 13.62 -10.31 4.79
CA ARG A 113 13.40 -10.37 6.24
C ARG A 113 14.54 -9.70 6.99
N LEU A 114 14.25 -8.51 7.53
CA LEU A 114 15.13 -7.84 8.51
C LEU A 114 15.47 -8.78 9.67
N PRO A 115 16.70 -8.71 10.24
CA PRO A 115 17.09 -9.48 11.41
C PRO A 115 16.06 -9.34 12.54
N PRO A 116 15.52 -10.44 13.10
CA PRO A 116 14.36 -10.39 14.00
C PRO A 116 14.54 -9.48 15.21
N ARG A 117 15.77 -9.43 15.76
CA ARG A 117 16.11 -8.58 16.91
C ARG A 117 16.05 -7.09 16.55
N ALA A 118 16.64 -6.71 15.42
CA ALA A 118 16.62 -5.33 14.92
C ALA A 118 15.20 -4.89 14.56
N LYS A 119 14.46 -5.73 13.83
CA LYS A 119 13.06 -5.49 13.46
C LYS A 119 12.19 -5.23 14.70
N ARG A 120 12.29 -6.08 15.73
CA ARG A 120 11.51 -5.91 16.96
C ARG A 120 11.85 -4.63 17.71
N LYS A 121 13.13 -4.29 17.81
CA LYS A 121 13.58 -3.05 18.47
C LYS A 121 13.08 -1.82 17.71
N LEU A 122 13.15 -1.84 16.38
CA LEU A 122 12.67 -0.76 15.52
C LEU A 122 11.14 -0.60 15.61
N LEU A 123 10.38 -1.70 15.50
CA LEU A 123 8.91 -1.68 15.63
C LEU A 123 8.47 -1.07 16.97
N ARG A 124 9.07 -1.48 18.08
CA ARG A 124 8.75 -0.92 19.41
C ARG A 124 8.98 0.59 19.50
N LYS A 125 10.01 1.11 18.82
CA LYS A 125 10.26 2.55 18.75
C LYS A 125 9.25 3.24 17.82
N MET A 126 9.01 2.67 16.64
CA MET A 126 8.10 3.22 15.64
C MET A 126 6.66 3.25 16.11
N GLN A 127 6.21 2.27 16.91
CA GLN A 127 4.89 2.25 17.54
C GLN A 127 4.64 3.44 18.49
N ARG A 128 5.69 4.11 18.99
CA ARG A 128 5.53 5.33 19.80
C ARG A 128 5.34 6.58 18.94
N VAL A 129 5.71 6.52 17.67
CA VAL A 129 5.69 7.65 16.72
C VAL A 129 4.50 7.54 15.76
N CYS A 130 4.22 6.32 15.30
CA CYS A 130 3.08 6.01 14.47
C CYS A 130 1.85 5.90 15.36
N ARG A 131 0.86 6.76 15.13
CA ARG A 131 -0.47 6.52 15.66
C ARG A 131 -1.14 5.48 14.77
N PRO A 132 -2.01 4.61 15.32
CA PRO A 132 -2.85 3.78 14.47
C PRO A 132 -3.61 4.68 13.49
N PRO A 133 -3.68 4.34 12.19
CA PRO A 133 -4.42 5.13 11.23
C PRO A 133 -5.87 5.26 11.72
N GLY A 134 -6.30 6.49 12.00
CA GLY A 134 -7.69 6.75 12.38
C GLY A 134 -8.61 6.47 11.19
N PRO A 135 -9.91 6.21 11.42
CA PRO A 135 -10.87 6.13 10.33
C PRO A 135 -10.85 7.45 9.54
N VAL A 136 -10.51 7.35 8.25
CA VAL A 136 -10.25 8.51 7.36
C VAL A 136 -11.52 9.33 7.07
N HIS A 137 -12.71 8.84 7.44
CA HIS A 137 -13.97 9.59 7.35
C HIS A 137 -14.86 9.32 8.57
N ALA A 138 -14.71 10.15 9.59
CA ALA A 138 -15.81 10.48 10.48
C ALA A 138 -16.09 11.96 10.23
N ASP A 139 -16.99 12.23 9.27
CA ASP A 139 -17.53 13.58 9.09
C ASP A 139 -18.08 14.05 10.43
N ARG A 140 -17.40 15.05 10.99
CA ARG A 140 -17.92 15.87 12.05
C ARG A 140 -18.96 16.78 11.43
N ASP A 141 -20.21 16.35 11.45
CA ASP A 141 -21.31 17.30 11.48
C ASP A 141 -22.18 16.99 12.70
N SER A 142 -21.97 17.77 13.76
CA SER A 142 -22.77 17.74 14.98
C SER A 142 -22.65 19.07 15.71
N GLY A 143 -23.73 19.85 15.62
CA GLY A 143 -24.07 21.02 16.44
C GLY A 143 -24.16 22.32 15.62
N ASN A 144 -25.27 23.05 15.56
CA ASN A 144 -26.40 23.10 16.50
C ASN A 144 -27.54 24.04 15.99
N GLY A 145 -28.80 23.55 16.08
CA GLY A 145 -30.04 24.25 16.47
C GLY A 145 -30.64 25.33 15.54
N GLY A 146 -31.95 25.45 15.32
CA GLY A 146 -33.14 24.70 15.71
C GLY A 146 -34.39 25.49 15.26
N ASN A 147 -35.53 24.81 15.08
CA ASN A 147 -36.91 25.20 15.41
C ASN A 147 -37.95 24.62 14.42
N GLY A 148 -39.10 24.21 14.97
CA GLY A 148 -40.08 23.31 14.36
C GLY A 148 -41.04 23.87 13.32
N GLY A 149 -41.90 22.98 12.84
CA GLY A 149 -43.08 23.30 12.02
C GLY A 149 -43.32 22.35 10.85
N ASP A 150 -44.18 21.35 11.10
CA ASP A 150 -45.19 20.82 10.18
C ASP A 150 -44.86 19.84 9.03
N THR A 151 -45.44 18.64 9.22
CA THR A 151 -46.02 17.68 8.27
C THR A 151 -45.82 17.89 6.76
N ALA A 152 -45.20 16.91 6.10
CA ALA A 152 -45.74 16.25 4.90
C ALA A 152 -44.91 15.01 4.54
N ALA A 153 -45.62 14.00 4.07
CA ALA A 153 -45.11 12.72 3.60
C ALA A 153 -44.02 12.86 2.52
N ALA A 154 -42.95 12.06 2.64
CA ALA A 154 -42.29 11.45 1.50
C ALA A 154 -41.30 10.38 1.97
N GLN A 155 -41.25 9.31 1.20
CA GLN A 155 -40.49 8.08 1.39
C GLN A 155 -38.98 8.31 1.47
N SER A 156 -38.30 7.36 2.10
CA SER A 156 -36.86 7.28 2.29
C SER A 156 -36.45 5.81 2.15
N PRO A 157 -35.18 5.45 1.86
CA PRO A 157 -34.17 6.15 1.05
C PRO A 157 -33.31 5.19 0.19
N ARG A 158 -32.30 5.77 -0.46
CA ARG A 158 -30.98 5.21 -0.83
C ARG A 158 -30.79 4.81 -2.29
N ALA A 159 -30.57 5.82 -3.12
CA ALA A 159 -29.52 5.77 -4.12
C ALA A 159 -28.58 6.96 -3.89
N ARG A 160 -27.39 6.70 -3.34
CA ARG A 160 -26.19 7.54 -3.43
C ARG A 160 -25.03 6.75 -2.81
N HIS A 161 -23.84 6.90 -3.40
CA HIS A 161 -22.56 6.25 -3.08
C HIS A 161 -22.29 4.89 -3.75
N SER A 162 -22.06 4.93 -5.06
CA SER A 162 -21.46 3.84 -5.83
C SER A 162 -20.24 4.33 -6.61
N HIS A 163 -19.10 4.48 -5.94
CA HIS A 163 -17.81 4.54 -6.65
C HIS A 163 -16.65 3.82 -5.92
N ALA A 164 -16.72 3.65 -4.59
CA ALA A 164 -15.67 2.96 -3.83
C ALA A 164 -15.79 1.41 -3.81
N ARG A 165 -16.85 0.83 -4.37
CA ARG A 165 -17.13 -0.63 -4.25
C ARG A 165 -16.66 -1.49 -5.43
N ARG A 166 -16.18 -0.88 -6.53
CA ARG A 166 -15.78 -1.65 -7.73
C ARG A 166 -14.44 -2.38 -7.56
N TRP A 167 -13.60 -1.96 -6.61
CA TRP A 167 -12.27 -2.54 -6.34
C TRP A 167 -12.32 -3.89 -5.61
N MET A 168 -13.38 -4.19 -4.85
CA MET A 168 -13.44 -5.42 -4.04
C MET A 168 -13.84 -6.68 -4.83
N LEU A 169 -14.26 -6.56 -6.09
CA LEU A 169 -14.81 -7.69 -6.85
C LEU A 169 -13.82 -8.33 -7.84
N ARG A 170 -12.53 -8.01 -7.76
CA ARG A 170 -11.50 -8.62 -8.60
C ARG A 170 -10.31 -9.17 -7.80
N ALA A 171 -10.60 -9.83 -6.68
CA ALA A 171 -9.66 -10.78 -6.09
C ALA A 171 -9.78 -12.12 -6.85
N PRO A 172 -8.68 -12.73 -7.33
CA PRO A 172 -8.76 -14.02 -8.00
C PRO A 172 -9.20 -15.12 -7.02
N GLU A 173 -10.26 -15.81 -7.42
CA GLU A 173 -10.83 -16.97 -6.76
C GLU A 173 -9.76 -18.07 -6.61
N LYS A 174 -9.56 -18.54 -5.38
CA LYS A 174 -8.61 -19.60 -5.04
C LYS A 174 -8.97 -20.87 -5.81
N SER A 175 -8.22 -21.16 -6.87
CA SER A 175 -8.32 -22.43 -7.57
C SER A 175 -7.88 -23.55 -6.63
N ARG A 176 -8.84 -24.46 -6.41
CA ARG A 176 -8.83 -25.60 -5.50
C ARG A 176 -7.88 -26.67 -6.06
N SER A 177 -6.59 -26.57 -5.79
CA SER A 177 -5.64 -27.64 -6.11
C SER A 177 -5.80 -28.82 -5.15
N LYS A 178 -6.22 -29.95 -5.73
CA LYS A 178 -6.40 -31.25 -5.08
C LYS A 178 -5.08 -31.74 -4.48
N LYS A 179 -5.17 -32.30 -3.27
CA LYS A 179 -4.11 -33.09 -2.61
C LYS A 179 -3.57 -34.16 -3.57
N VAL A 180 -2.28 -34.12 -3.86
CA VAL A 180 -1.51 -35.27 -4.32
C VAL A 180 -0.61 -35.66 -3.14
N SER A 181 -0.93 -36.80 -2.52
CA SER A 181 -0.05 -37.45 -1.55
C SER A 181 1.24 -37.87 -2.27
N GLN A 182 2.37 -37.32 -1.85
CA GLN A 182 3.69 -37.79 -2.22
C GLN A 182 4.07 -38.95 -1.29
N GLN A 183 4.09 -40.16 -1.84
CA GLN A 183 4.65 -41.36 -1.21
C GLN A 183 6.10 -41.47 -1.69
N TRP A 184 7.04 -41.39 -0.76
CA TRP A 184 8.48 -41.42 -1.01
C TRP A 184 8.97 -42.84 -1.27
N HIS A 185 9.66 -43.06 -2.39
CA HIS A 185 10.59 -44.19 -2.55
C HIS A 185 11.95 -43.65 -3.03
N SER A 186 12.98 -43.93 -2.24
CA SER A 186 14.38 -43.61 -2.53
C SER A 186 14.92 -44.52 -3.65
N PRO A 187 15.87 -44.07 -4.49
CA PRO A 187 16.55 -44.95 -5.43
C PRO A 187 17.69 -45.71 -4.75
N THR A 188 17.62 -47.04 -4.79
CA THR A 188 18.76 -47.93 -4.53
C THR A 188 19.59 -48.06 -5.81
N ALA A 189 20.90 -48.04 -5.61
CA ALA A 189 21.94 -48.23 -6.61
C ALA A 189 21.76 -49.47 -7.50
N LEU A 190 22.15 -49.35 -8.77
CA LEU A 190 23.21 -50.13 -9.45
C LEU A 190 23.60 -49.43 -10.74
#